data_AF-A0A959JJI3-F1
#
_entry.id   AF-A0A959JJI3-F1
#
_cell.length_a   1.000
_cell.length_b   1.000
_cell.length_c   1.000
_cell.angle_alpha   90.00
_cell.angle_beta   90.00
_cell.angle_gamma   90.00
#
_symmetry.space_group_name_H-M   'P 1'
#
loop_
_entity.id
_entity.type
_entity.pdbx_description
1 polymer ?
#
loop_
_entity_poly.entity_id
_entity_poly.type
_entity_poly.pdbx_seq_one_letter_code
_entity_poly.pdbx_strand_id
1 'polypeptide(L)' 'SDELIGKQILAVTNFPPKQIGVIQSQCLVLGFKTDDGVVLAIPEKHIHNGSKLC' A
#
# COMPACT_ATOMS: atom_id res chain seq x y z
N SER A 1 -8.42 -4.37 13.29
CA SER A 1 -8.27 -3.07 12.61
C SER A 1 -7.04 -2.31 13.03
N ASP A 2 -6.61 -2.41 14.30
CA ASP A 2 -5.40 -1.74 14.78
C ASP A 2 -4.09 -2.34 14.25
N GLU A 3 -4.13 -3.57 13.74
CA GLU A 3 -2.97 -4.29 13.19
C GLU A 3 -2.34 -3.64 11.95
N LEU A 4 -3.04 -2.73 11.29
CA LEU A 4 -2.50 -1.97 10.16
C LEU A 4 -1.67 -0.76 10.61
N ILE A 5 -1.93 -0.24 11.81
CA ILE A 5 -1.22 0.93 12.31
C ILE A 5 0.24 0.55 12.59
N GLY A 6 1.16 1.26 11.95
CA GLY A 6 2.60 0.99 12.04
C GLY A 6 3.11 -0.09 11.09
N LYS A 7 2.24 -0.75 10.31
CA LYS A 7 2.66 -1.75 9.32
C LYS A 7 3.28 -1.06 8.08
N GLN A 8 4.47 -1.50 7.67
CA GLN A 8 5.08 -1.05 6.42
C GLN A 8 4.43 -1.73 5.22
N ILE A 9 4.20 -0.96 4.16
CA ILE A 9 3.61 -1.41 2.90
C ILE A 9 4.37 -0.82 1.71
N LEU A 10 4.18 -1.40 0.54
CA LEU A 10 4.57 -0.77 -0.72
C LEU A 10 3.39 -0.03 -1.34
N ALA A 11 3.64 1.14 -1.92
CA ALA A 11 2.62 1.90 -2.63
C ALA A 11 3.19 2.63 -3.85
N VAL A 12 2.38 2.73 -4.91
CA VAL A 12 2.63 3.65 -6.03
C VAL A 12 2.06 5.01 -5.67
N THR A 13 2.91 6.03 -5.66
CA THR A 13 2.59 7.38 -5.17
C THR A 13 2.57 8.46 -6.27
N ASN A 14 2.86 8.09 -7.51
CA ASN A 14 2.92 9.02 -8.65
C ASN A 14 1.75 8.89 -9.62
N PHE A 15 0.70 8.15 -9.26
CA PHE A 15 -0.53 8.15 -10.03
C PHE A 15 -1.29 9.46 -9.85
N PRO A 16 -2.01 9.92 -10.89
CA PRO A 16 -2.97 11.00 -10.71
C PRO A 16 -4.02 10.58 -9.65
N PRO A 17 -4.56 11.53 -8.87
CA PRO A 17 -5.63 11.26 -7.93
C PRO A 17 -6.78 10.47 -8.57
N LYS A 18 -7.25 9.43 -7.89
CA LYS A 18 -8.33 8.58 -8.38
C LYS A 18 -9.56 8.70 -7.47
N GLN A 19 -10.70 9.06 -8.05
CA GLN A 19 -11.97 9.07 -7.34
C GLN A 19 -12.45 7.63 -7.11
N ILE A 20 -12.71 7.27 -5.85
CA ILE A 20 -13.24 5.98 -5.41
C ILE A 20 -14.43 6.25 -4.49
N GLY A 21 -15.65 6.19 -5.05
CA GLY A 21 -16.85 6.57 -4.33
C GLY A 21 -16.78 8.03 -3.88
N VAL A 22 -16.78 8.27 -2.56
CA VAL A 22 -16.67 9.60 -1.94
C VAL A 22 -15.23 10.00 -1.59
N ILE A 23 -14.26 9.12 -1.80
CA ILE A 23 -12.86 9.33 -1.41
C ILE A 23 -12.01 9.60 -2.65
N GLN A 24 -11.13 10.59 -2.57
CA GLN A 24 -10.12 10.83 -3.60
C GLN A 24 -8.79 10.19 -3.18
N SER A 25 -8.48 9.02 -3.73
CA SER A 25 -7.21 8.32 -3.43
C SER A 25 -6.01 9.04 -4.04
N GLN A 26 -4.91 9.13 -3.29
CA GLN A 26 -3.63 9.71 -3.71
C GLN A 26 -2.55 8.65 -4.01
N CYS A 27 -2.83 7.38 -3.74
CA CYS A 27 -1.87 6.29 -3.94
C CYS A 27 -2.55 4.96 -4.21
N LEU A 28 -1.77 3.97 -4.66
CA LEU A 28 -2.18 2.59 -4.78
C LEU A 28 -1.33 1.73 -3.86
N VAL A 29 -1.93 1.14 -2.81
CA VAL A 29 -1.28 0.15 -1.95
C VAL A 29 -1.13 -1.17 -2.72
N LEU A 30 0.05 -1.77 -2.67
CA LEU A 30 0.40 -2.97 -3.43
C LEU A 30 0.18 -4.25 -2.62
N GLY A 31 -0.26 -5.31 -3.30
CA GLY A 31 -0.50 -6.61 -2.72
C GLY A 31 -0.84 -7.66 -3.79
N PHE A 32 -0.96 -8.90 -3.35
CA PHE A 32 -1.29 -10.06 -4.18
C PHE A 32 -2.72 -10.50 -3.89
N LYS A 33 -3.51 -10.67 -4.94
CA LYS A 33 -4.84 -11.26 -4.82
C LYS A 33 -4.69 -12.78 -4.67
N THR A 34 -5.35 -13.32 -3.67
CA THR A 34 -5.45 -14.76 -3.37
C THR A 34 -6.92 -15.16 -3.31
N ASP A 35 -7.21 -16.45 -3.17
CA ASP A 35 -8.57 -16.95 -2.99
C ASP A 35 -9.20 -16.48 -1.67
N ASP A 36 -8.37 -16.29 -0.64
CA ASP A 36 -8.78 -15.84 0.69
C ASP A 36 -8.79 -14.30 0.86
N GLY A 37 -8.41 -13.54 -0.18
CA GLY A 37 -8.43 -12.07 -0.14
C GLY A 37 -7.17 -11.42 -0.72
N VAL A 38 -6.66 -10.41 -0.02
CA VAL A 38 -5.47 -9.65 -0.47
C VAL A 38 -4.37 -9.76 0.58
N VAL A 39 -3.19 -10.21 0.15
CA VAL A 39 -1.97 -10.22 0.95
C VAL A 39 -1.15 -8.98 0.59
N LEU A 40 -0.84 -8.14 1.58
CA LEU A 40 -0.07 -6.91 1.35
C LEU A 40 1.38 -7.23 0.99
N ALA A 41 1.91 -6.51 -0.01
CA ALA A 41 3.34 -6.51 -0.28
C ALA A 41 4.04 -5.63 0.77
N ILE A 42 5.03 -6.20 1.45
CA ILE A 42 5.81 -5.54 2.50
C ILE A 42 7.30 -5.74 2.25
N PRO A 43 8.18 -4.83 2.71
CA PRO A 43 9.61 -5.12 2.72
C PRO A 43 9.91 -6.23 3.73
N GLU A 44 10.87 -7.11 3.41
CA GLU A 44 11.29 -8.19 4.32
C GLU A 44 11.87 -7.65 5.64
N LYS A 45 12.60 -6.54 5.56
CA LYS A 45 13.22 -5.86 6.70
C LYS A 45 12.62 -4.48 6.88
N HIS A 46 12.68 -3.97 8.10
CA HIS A 46 12.28 -2.59 8.34
C HIS A 46 13.21 -1.63 7.59
N ILE A 47 12.62 -0.67 6.88
CA ILE A 47 13.35 0.35 6.12
C ILE A 47 12.78 1.75 6.41
N HIS A 48 13.46 2.80 5.97
CA HIS A 48 12.94 4.17 6.11
C HIS A 48 11.69 4.36 5.24
N ASN A 49 10.65 4.98 5.79
CA ASN A 49 9.45 5.32 5.01
C ASN A 49 9.81 6.30 3.88
N GLY A 50 9.24 6.07 2.70
CA GLY A 50 9.56 6.84 1.49
C GLY A 50 10.77 6.33 0.70
N SER A 51 11.43 5.25 1.14
CA SER A 51 12.42 4.55 0.32
C SER A 51 11.79 4.13 -1.02
N LYS A 52 12.49 4.37 -2.12
CA LYS A 52 12.03 4.01 -3.47
C LYS A 52 12.36 2.56 -3.75
N LEU A 53 11.39 1.82 -4.28
CA LEU A 53 11.64 0.53 -4.91
C LEU A 53 12.48 0.77 -6.17
N CYS A 54 13.56 0.03 -6.33
CA CYS A 54 14.46 0.08 -7.48
C CYS A 54 14.41 -1.20 -8.30
#